data_AF-A0A936USF0-F1
#
_entry.id   AF-A0A936USF0-F1
#
_cell.length_a   1.000
_cell.length_b   1.000
_cell.length_c   1.000
_cell.angle_alpha   90.00
_cell.angle_beta   90.00
_cell.angle_gamma   90.00
#
_symmetry.space_group_name_H-M   'P 1'
#
loop_
_entity.id
_entity.type
_entity.pdbx_description
1 polymer ?
#
loop_
_entity_poly.entity_id
_entity_poly.type
_entity_poly.pdbx_seq_one_letter_code
_entity_poly.pdbx_strand_id
1 'polypeptide(L)'
;MTFNLDQALLQIVADLSYRYEDSVSREDVRRIVDDARAELESTSRHPEFLAVLIAKQARDALSHHDVPAGDPQGTPAHPGRHLPL
;
A
#
# COMPACT_ATOMS: atom_id res chain seq x y z
N MET A 1 20.18 22.04 -1.62
CA MET A 1 19.17 21.53 -2.57
C MET A 1 17.91 21.26 -1.75
N THR A 2 16.92 22.15 -1.81
CA THR A 2 15.72 22.05 -0.98
C THR A 2 14.85 20.93 -1.50
N PHE A 3 14.75 19.84 -0.75
CA PHE A 3 13.84 18.76 -1.06
C PHE A 3 12.41 19.26 -0.90
N ASN A 4 11.67 19.38 -1.99
CA ASN A 4 10.28 19.84 -1.95
C ASN A 4 9.37 18.62 -1.86
N LEU A 5 8.88 18.34 -0.65
CA LEU A 5 8.02 17.19 -0.37
C LEU A 5 6.74 17.22 -1.22
N ASP A 6 6.14 18.38 -1.44
CA ASP A 6 4.92 18.53 -2.26
C ASP A 6 5.16 18.06 -3.70
N GLN A 7 6.28 18.47 -4.30
CA GLN A 7 6.67 18.01 -5.64
C GLN A 7 6.93 16.50 -5.67
N ALA A 8 7.56 15.94 -4.63
CA ALA A 8 7.77 14.51 -4.52
C ALA A 8 6.44 13.74 -4.44
N LEU A 9 5.47 14.23 -3.66
CA LEU A 9 4.14 13.63 -3.54
C LEU A 9 3.38 13.65 -4.86
N LEU A 10 3.43 14.76 -5.61
CA LEU A 10 2.83 14.84 -6.94
C LEU A 10 3.42 13.82 -7.90
N GLN A 11 4.74 13.62 -7.86
CA GLN A 11 5.43 12.60 -8.68
C GLN A 11 5.04 11.19 -8.26
N ILE A 12 4.95 10.90 -6.95
CA ILE A 12 4.51 9.60 -6.43
C ILE A 12 3.08 9.30 -6.88
N VAL A 13 2.14 10.25 -6.73
CA VAL A 13 0.76 10.06 -7.17
C VAL A 13 0.70 9.81 -8.68
N ALA A 14 1.47 10.54 -9.49
CA ALA A 14 1.51 10.33 -10.94
C ALA A 14 2.06 8.94 -11.31
N ASP A 15 3.19 8.52 -10.72
CA ASP A 15 3.81 7.21 -10.92
C ASP A 15 2.85 6.07 -10.57
N LEU A 16 2.24 6.15 -9.39
CA LEU A 16 1.31 5.12 -8.91
C LEU A 16 0.00 5.10 -9.70
N SER A 17 -0.53 6.27 -10.06
CA SER A 17 -1.76 6.34 -10.86
C SER A 17 -1.56 5.74 -12.25
N TYR A 18 -0.38 5.92 -12.85
CA TYR A 18 -0.04 5.29 -14.12
C TYR A 18 0.13 3.77 -13.95
N ARG A 19 0.85 3.35 -12.91
CA ARG A 19 1.14 1.92 -12.69
C ARG A 19 -0.09 1.08 -12.34
N TYR A 20 -1.06 1.65 -11.63
CA TYR A 20 -2.27 0.97 -11.16
C TYR A 20 -3.53 1.47 -11.89
N GLU A 21 -3.40 2.08 -13.08
CA GLU A 21 -4.54 2.70 -13.80
C GLU A 21 -5.69 1.74 -14.08
N ASP A 22 -5.39 0.45 -14.25
CA ASP A 22 -6.37 -0.61 -14.54
C ASP A 22 -7.13 -1.08 -13.29
N SER A 23 -6.52 -0.95 -12.10
CA SER A 23 -7.04 -1.51 -10.84
C SER A 23 -7.54 -0.47 -9.85
N VAL A 24 -6.93 0.72 -9.83
CA VAL A 24 -7.16 1.75 -8.80
C VAL A 24 -7.30 3.12 -9.43
N SER A 25 -8.37 3.83 -9.06
CA SER A 25 -8.59 5.20 -9.54
C SER A 25 -7.51 6.15 -9.02
N ARG A 26 -7.14 7.15 -9.84
CA ARG A 26 -6.21 8.22 -9.45
C ARG A 26 -6.61 8.94 -8.15
N GLU A 27 -7.90 9.05 -7.87
CA GLU A 27 -8.40 9.64 -6.62
C GLU A 27 -8.11 8.75 -5.41
N ASP A 28 -8.31 7.43 -5.51
CA ASP A 28 -7.96 6.46 -4.47
C ASP A 28 -6.45 6.42 -4.24
N VAL A 29 -5.63 6.41 -5.30
CA VAL A 29 -4.18 6.53 -5.20
C VAL A 29 -3.78 7.79 -4.42
N ARG A 30 -4.41 8.93 -4.73
CA ARG A 30 -4.16 10.19 -4.01
C ARG A 30 -4.55 10.08 -2.54
N ARG A 31 -5.71 9.48 -2.22
CA ARG A 31 -6.15 9.26 -0.83
C ARG A 31 -5.16 8.39 -0.06
N ILE A 32 -4.67 7.31 -0.66
CA ILE A 32 -3.67 6.41 -0.04
C ILE A 32 -2.34 7.13 0.22
N VAL A 33 -1.88 7.97 -0.70
CA VAL A 33 -0.66 8.76 -0.52
C VAL A 33 -0.82 9.81 0.59
N ASP A 34 -1.99 10.44 0.68
CA ASP A 34 -2.30 11.43 1.73
C ASP A 34 -2.38 10.79 3.13
N ASP A 35 -2.99 9.60 3.21
CA ASP A 35 -3.08 8.83 4.46
C ASP A 35 -1.70 8.39 4.96
N ALA A 36 -0.88 7.80 4.07
CA ALA A 36 0.50 7.43 4.38
C ALA A 36 1.35 8.64 4.81
N ARG A 37 1.13 9.80 4.19
CA ARG A 37 1.77 11.06 4.58
C ARG A 37 1.36 11.44 6.01
N ALA A 38 0.07 11.46 6.33
CA ALA A 38 -0.41 11.85 7.65
C ALA A 38 0.13 10.94 8.78
N GLU A 39 0.18 9.63 8.54
CA GLU A 39 0.74 8.66 9.49
C GLU A 39 2.25 8.87 9.70
N LEU A 40 3.00 9.05 8.61
CA LEU A 40 4.45 9.18 8.65
C LEU A 40 4.90 10.55 9.14
N GLU A 41 4.19 11.63 8.84
CA GLU A 41 4.45 12.96 9.41
C GLU A 41 4.25 12.96 10.92
N SER A 42 3.29 12.19 11.42
CA SER A 42 3.01 12.10 12.86
C SER A 42 4.09 11.33 13.63
N THR A 43 4.84 10.45 12.97
CA THR A 43 5.76 9.50 13.62
C THR A 43 7.23 9.72 13.26
N SER A 44 7.54 10.24 12.08
CA SER A 44 8.91 10.39 11.59
C SER A 44 9.56 11.68 12.05
N ARG A 45 10.78 11.57 12.57
CA ARG A 45 11.63 12.71 12.97
C ARG A 45 12.54 13.21 11.85
N HIS A 46 12.55 12.51 10.71
CA HIS A 46 13.44 12.75 9.58
C HIS A 46 12.64 13.15 8.34
N PRO A 47 12.34 14.44 8.16
CA PRO A 47 11.56 14.92 7.01
C PRO A 47 12.24 14.65 5.67
N GLU A 48 13.56 14.49 5.65
CA GLU A 48 14.36 14.16 4.46
C GLU A 48 14.04 12.77 3.88
N PHE A 49 13.49 11.84 4.69
CA PHE A 49 13.13 10.49 4.25
C PHE A 49 11.63 10.30 4.04
N LEU A 50 10.80 11.27 4.43
CA LEU A 50 9.33 11.16 4.38
C LEU A 50 8.83 10.73 3.00
N ALA A 51 9.30 11.36 1.93
CA ALA A 51 8.84 11.02 0.58
C ALA A 51 9.12 9.56 0.20
N VAL A 52 10.29 9.03 0.56
CA VAL A 52 10.66 7.64 0.26
C VAL A 52 9.81 6.67 1.07
N LEU A 53 9.56 7.00 2.33
CA LEU A 53 8.71 6.20 3.21
C LEU A 53 7.25 6.22 2.74
N ILE A 54 6.72 7.39 2.36
CA ILE A 54 5.37 7.55 1.82
C ILE A 54 5.22 6.76 0.51
N ALA A 55 6.20 6.86 -0.41
CA ALA A 55 6.19 6.08 -1.64
C ALA A 55 6.16 4.57 -1.37
N LYS A 56 6.96 4.10 -0.40
CA LYS A 56 6.97 2.69 0.00
C LYS A 56 5.64 2.25 0.59
N GLN A 57 5.08 3.01 1.53
CA GLN A 57 3.83 2.65 2.21
C GLN A 57 2.64 2.68 1.24
N ALA A 58 2.57 3.69 0.37
CA ALA A 58 1.52 3.77 -0.65
C ALA A 58 1.58 2.60 -1.64
N ARG A 59 2.78 2.19 -2.07
CA ARG A 59 2.98 1.00 -2.92
C ARG A 59 2.53 -0.28 -2.24
N ASP A 60 2.86 -0.44 -0.97
CA ASP A 60 2.46 -1.60 -0.17
C ASP A 60 0.93 -1.66 -0.03
N ALA A 61 0.30 -0.54 0.31
CA ALA A 61 -1.15 -0.42 0.41
C ALA A 61 -1.87 -0.72 -0.92
N LEU A 62 -1.36 -0.18 -2.04
CA LEU A 62 -1.93 -0.45 -3.37
C LEU A 62 -1.75 -1.91 -3.80
N SER A 63 -0.62 -2.54 -3.43
CA SER A 63 -0.39 -3.96 -3.73
C SER A 63 -1.32 -4.88 -2.93
N HIS A 64 -1.72 -4.46 -1.72
CA HIS A 64 -2.75 -5.15 -0.93
C HIS A 64 -4.18 -4.81 -1.36
N HIS A 65 -4.38 -3.72 -2.13
CA HIS A 65 -5.67 -3.38 -2.72
C HIS A 65 -5.94 -4.18 -4.01
N ASP A 66 -4.89 -4.57 -4.74
CA ASP A 66 -4.98 -5.33 -5.99
C ASP A 66 -5.10 -6.84 -5.79
N VAL A 67 -4.79 -7.38 -4.59
CA VAL A 67 -5.17 -8.77 -4.31
C VAL A 67 -6.69 -8.84 -4.32
N PRO A 68 -7.34 -9.53 -5.29
CA PRO A 68 -8.70 -9.97 -5.07
C PRO A 68 -8.67 -10.71 -3.75
N ALA A 69 -9.72 -10.60 -2.94
CA ALA A 69 -9.91 -11.41 -1.75
C ALA A 69 -9.94 -12.90 -2.16
N GLY A 70 -8.79 -13.47 -2.48
CA GLY A 70 -8.53 -14.88 -2.44
C GLY A 70 -8.48 -15.19 -0.98
N ASP A 71 -9.55 -15.82 -0.51
CA ASP A 71 -9.77 -16.28 0.84
C ASP A 71 -8.46 -16.69 1.54
N PRO A 72 -8.23 -16.31 2.80
CA PRO A 72 -7.25 -16.99 3.65
C PRO A 72 -7.78 -18.39 4.04
N GLN A 73 -8.30 -19.18 3.09
CA GLN A 73 -8.65 -20.58 3.31
C GLN A 73 -7.49 -21.49 2.88
N GLY A 74 -6.35 -21.31 3.55
CA GLY A 74 -5.37 -22.37 3.71
C GLY A 74 -5.76 -23.26 4.90
N THR A 75 -6.96 -23.85 4.89
CA THR A 75 -7.26 -24.95 5.82
C THR A 75 -6.48 -26.17 5.31
N PRO A 76 -5.49 -26.71 6.04
CA PRO A 76 -5.05 -28.06 5.76
C PRO A 76 -6.20 -28.99 6.14
N ALA A 77 -7.00 -29.36 5.14
CA ALA A 77 -7.80 -30.57 5.20
C ALA A 77 -6.87 -31.69 5.66
N HIS A 78 -7.09 -32.17 6.88
CA HIS A 78 -6.49 -33.41 7.36
C HIS A 78 -7.40 -34.55 6.89
N PRO A 79 -7.06 -35.31 5.83
CA PRO A 79 -7.73 -36.57 5.57
C PRO A 79 -7.15 -37.61 6.54
N GLY A 80 -7.82 -37.90 7.65
CA GLY A 80 -7.30 -38.94 8.54
C GLY A 80 -8.20 -39.34 9.70
N ARG A 81 -8.89 -40.47 9.47
CA ARG A 81 -9.38 -41.46 10.45
C ARG A 81 -10.77 -41.22 11.05
N HIS A 82 -11.76 -41.65 10.28
CA HIS A 82 -12.89 -42.39 10.82
C HIS A 82 -12.40 -43.78 11.26
N LEU A 83 -12.43 -44.10 12.55
CA LEU A 83 -12.32 -45.47 13.04
C LEU A 83 -13.49 -45.73 14.00
N PRO A 84 -14.39 -46.68 13.68
CA PRO A 84 -15.45 -47.10 14.60
C PRO A 84 -14.93 -48.13 15.60
N LEU A 85 -15.33 -47.99 16.86
CA LEU A 85 -15.55 -49.06 17.83
C LEU A 85 -16.81 -48.73 18.64
#